data_AF-A0A7C4ZJ67-F1
#
_entry.id   AF-A0A7C4ZJ67-F1
#
_cell.length_a   1.000
_cell.length_b   1.000
_cell.length_c   1.000
_cell.angle_alpha   90.00
_cell.angle_beta   90.00
_cell.angle_gamma   90.00
#
_symmetry.space_group_name_H-M   'P 1'
#
loop_
_entity.id
_entity.type
_entity.pdbx_description
1 polymer ?
#
loop_
_entity_poly.entity_id
_entity_poly.type
_entity_poly.pdbx_seq_one_letter_code
_entity_poly.pdbx_strand_id
1 'polypeptide(L)'
;MSLLQEVWQAVKAIGTGMATVHKRVYEDAPTEFYPYVKPDLPPVSVQSLALVENEDGSERCIVCLQCERACPAQVITIERHRNPEGKGFLIDRFDIDLVNCMYCAACVEACPVSSIVTIQDFEMSTYDLQTLKADIDFLHEQARRARQWYSPKFGVELRTEDGRIEKAPPEMQPGGLAELLKPAEEVDS
;
A
#
# COMPACT_ATOMS: atom_id res chain seq x y z
N MET A 1 -56.09 -23.82 -2.61
CA MET A 1 -54.75 -23.66 -3.21
C MET A 1 -54.25 -25.06 -3.53
N SER A 2 -53.97 -25.35 -4.80
CA SER A 2 -53.69 -26.73 -5.22
C SER A 2 -52.22 -27.06 -4.96
N LEU A 3 -51.98 -28.10 -4.16
CA LEU A 3 -50.64 -28.59 -3.79
C LEU A 3 -49.77 -28.90 -5.02
N LEU A 4 -50.40 -29.25 -6.15
CA LEU A 4 -49.76 -29.47 -7.44
C LEU A 4 -49.15 -28.21 -8.05
N GLN A 5 -49.78 -27.04 -7.90
CA GLN A 5 -49.22 -25.77 -8.37
C GLN A 5 -47.99 -25.36 -7.55
N GLU A 6 -48.00 -25.58 -6.25
CA GLU A 6 -46.87 -25.28 -5.37
C GLU A 6 -45.65 -26.17 -5.68
N VAL A 7 -45.88 -27.47 -5.87
CA VAL A 7 -44.82 -28.41 -6.27
C VAL A 7 -44.22 -28.04 -7.64
N TRP A 8 -45.04 -27.62 -8.60
CA TRP A 8 -44.55 -27.20 -9.92
C TRP A 8 -43.68 -25.94 -9.84
N GLN A 9 -44.08 -24.95 -9.06
CA GLN A 9 -43.25 -23.75 -8.84
C GLN A 9 -41.93 -24.10 -8.15
N ALA A 10 -41.94 -25.03 -7.18
CA ALA A 10 -40.73 -25.50 -6.52
C ALA A 10 -39.76 -26.20 -7.48
N VAL A 11 -40.26 -27.09 -8.34
CA VAL A 11 -39.43 -27.76 -9.36
C VAL A 11 -38.86 -26.78 -10.36
N LYS A 12 -39.66 -25.80 -10.82
CA LYS A 12 -39.18 -24.76 -11.74
C LYS A 12 -38.08 -23.91 -11.09
N ALA A 13 -38.22 -23.56 -9.81
CA ALA A 13 -37.22 -22.81 -9.06
C ALA A 13 -35.90 -23.61 -8.92
N ILE A 14 -35.99 -24.90 -8.59
CA ILE A 14 -34.81 -25.79 -8.51
C ILE A 14 -34.14 -25.89 -9.89
N GLY A 15 -34.93 -26.05 -10.95
CA GLY A 15 -34.41 -26.10 -12.33
C GLY A 15 -33.66 -24.83 -12.73
N THR A 16 -34.20 -23.66 -12.38
CA THR A 16 -33.50 -22.38 -12.61
C THR A 16 -32.20 -22.27 -11.81
N GLY A 17 -32.19 -22.72 -10.55
CA GLY A 17 -30.99 -22.75 -9.72
C GLY A 17 -29.92 -23.66 -10.29
N MET A 18 -30.30 -24.88 -10.68
CA MET A 18 -29.38 -25.86 -11.28
C MET A 18 -28.82 -25.35 -12.61
N ALA A 19 -29.64 -24.71 -13.44
CA ALA A 19 -29.19 -24.10 -14.69
C ALA A 19 -28.15 -22.99 -14.47
N THR A 20 -28.33 -22.16 -13.43
CA THR A 20 -27.34 -21.13 -13.07
C THR A 20 -26.03 -21.73 -12.57
N VAL A 21 -26.10 -22.75 -11.71
CA VAL A 21 -24.90 -23.46 -11.23
C VAL A 21 -24.18 -24.15 -12.39
N HIS A 22 -24.92 -24.80 -13.29
CA HIS A 22 -24.35 -25.47 -14.45
C HIS A 22 -23.57 -24.48 -15.32
N LYS A 23 -24.07 -23.26 -15.55
CA LYS A 23 -23.31 -22.21 -16.27
C LYS A 23 -21.97 -21.90 -15.61
N ARG A 24 -21.94 -21.75 -14.27
CA ARG A 24 -20.70 -21.46 -13.53
C ARG A 24 -19.67 -22.59 -13.58
N VAL A 25 -20.09 -23.85 -13.75
CA VAL A 25 -19.17 -24.99 -13.85
C VAL A 25 -18.35 -24.98 -15.14
N TYR A 26 -18.86 -24.39 -16.21
CA TYR A 26 -18.17 -24.30 -17.52
C TYR A 26 -17.47 -22.96 -17.75
N GLU A 27 -17.58 -22.01 -16.82
CA GLU A 27 -16.82 -20.77 -16.86
C GLU A 27 -15.42 -21.00 -16.30
N ASP A 28 -14.43 -20.28 -16.82
CA ASP A 28 -13.08 -20.30 -16.26
C ASP A 28 -13.08 -19.76 -14.82
N ALA A 29 -12.32 -20.41 -13.94
CA ALA A 29 -12.22 -20.00 -12.56
C ALA A 29 -11.44 -18.67 -12.46
N PRO A 30 -12.00 -17.62 -11.80
CA PRO A 30 -11.31 -16.34 -11.63
C PRO A 30 -10.25 -16.39 -10.51
N THR A 31 -9.59 -17.53 -10.32
CA THR A 31 -8.63 -17.77 -9.24
C THR A 31 -7.20 -17.70 -9.76
N GLU A 32 -6.35 -16.98 -9.06
CA GLU A 32 -4.91 -16.93 -9.33
C GLU A 32 -4.15 -17.81 -8.32
N PHE A 33 -3.06 -18.45 -8.77
CA PHE A 33 -2.27 -19.32 -7.92
C PHE A 33 -1.26 -18.53 -7.08
N TYR A 34 -1.66 -18.11 -5.88
CA TYR A 34 -0.70 -17.65 -4.86
C TYR A 34 0.16 -18.84 -4.38
N PRO A 35 1.49 -18.70 -4.23
CA PRO A 35 2.30 -17.48 -4.24
C PRO A 35 2.96 -17.14 -5.60
N TYR A 36 2.63 -17.87 -6.67
CA TYR A 36 3.29 -17.71 -7.98
C TYR A 36 2.80 -16.48 -8.75
N VAL A 37 1.51 -16.17 -8.65
CA VAL A 37 0.90 -14.97 -9.21
C VAL A 37 0.48 -14.08 -8.05
N LYS A 38 1.08 -12.89 -7.96
CA LYS A 38 0.71 -11.85 -6.98
C LYS A 38 -0.32 -10.91 -7.60
N PRO A 39 -1.22 -10.35 -6.79
CA PRO A 39 -2.18 -9.35 -7.28
C PRO A 39 -1.44 -8.11 -7.77
N ASP A 40 -1.89 -7.55 -8.89
CA ASP A 40 -1.50 -6.21 -9.30
C ASP A 40 -2.24 -5.19 -8.43
N LEU A 41 -1.49 -4.36 -7.73
CA LEU A 41 -2.00 -3.44 -6.72
C LEU A 41 -1.88 -2.01 -7.24
N PRO A 42 -2.89 -1.15 -7.01
CA PRO A 42 -2.78 0.24 -7.41
C PRO A 42 -1.67 0.92 -6.58
N PRO A 43 -0.87 1.83 -7.15
CA PRO A 43 0.24 2.49 -6.45
C PRO A 43 -0.15 3.22 -5.16
N VAL A 44 -1.43 3.62 -5.04
CA VAL A 44 -1.99 4.25 -3.84
C VAL A 44 -2.32 3.28 -2.70
N SER A 45 -2.17 1.97 -2.93
CA SER A 45 -2.49 0.95 -1.95
C SER A 45 -1.61 1.13 -0.71
N VAL A 46 -2.24 1.28 0.45
CA VAL A 46 -1.54 1.41 1.73
C VAL A 46 -1.35 0.01 2.30
N GLN A 47 -0.12 -0.51 2.28
CA GLN A 47 0.18 -1.85 2.78
C GLN A 47 1.27 -1.86 3.83
N SER A 48 2.42 -1.29 3.51
CA SER A 48 3.50 -1.10 4.48
C SER A 48 4.04 0.32 4.43
N LEU A 49 4.77 0.67 5.48
CA LEU A 49 5.38 1.98 5.67
C LEU A 49 6.90 1.84 5.55
N ALA A 50 7.52 2.83 4.93
CA ALA A 50 8.97 2.89 4.79
C ALA A 50 9.48 4.32 5.03
N LEU A 51 10.75 4.42 5.42
CA LEU A 51 11.47 5.69 5.52
C LEU A 51 12.46 5.82 4.37
N VAL A 52 12.24 6.81 3.52
CA VAL A 52 13.06 7.04 2.34
C VAL A 52 14.24 7.94 2.69
N GLU A 53 15.42 7.55 2.20
CA GLU A 53 16.65 8.35 2.26
C GLU A 53 16.75 9.27 1.03
N ASN A 54 17.53 10.33 1.12
CA ASN A 54 17.91 11.13 -0.04
C ASN A 54 18.87 10.36 -0.96
N GLU A 55 19.10 10.87 -2.17
CA GLU A 55 20.01 10.22 -3.14
C GLU A 55 21.46 10.12 -2.66
N ASP A 56 21.88 11.04 -1.77
CA ASP A 56 23.20 11.06 -1.15
C ASP A 56 23.32 10.10 0.06
N GLY A 57 22.25 9.38 0.39
CA GLY A 57 22.17 8.51 1.57
C GLY A 57 21.94 9.28 2.87
N SER A 58 21.69 10.60 2.81
CA SER A 58 21.31 11.36 3.99
C SER A 58 19.84 11.15 4.35
N GLU A 59 19.51 11.35 5.63
CA GLU A 59 18.15 11.30 6.13
C GLU A 59 17.24 12.32 5.41
N ARG A 60 16.14 11.85 4.81
CA ARG A 60 15.08 12.74 4.30
C ARG A 60 14.24 13.31 5.44
N CYS A 61 14.16 12.60 6.57
CA CYS A 61 13.36 13.00 7.72
C CYS A 61 13.95 14.25 8.41
N ILE A 62 13.19 15.34 8.45
CA ILE A 62 13.57 16.57 9.17
C ILE A 62 13.10 16.59 10.64
N VAL A 63 12.62 15.46 11.14
CA VAL A 63 12.24 15.24 12.55
C VAL A 63 11.26 16.29 13.10
N CYS A 64 10.26 16.67 12.29
CA CYS A 64 9.27 17.71 12.63
C CYS A 64 8.16 17.26 13.61
N LEU A 65 8.07 15.95 13.87
CA LEU A 65 7.07 15.31 14.73
C LEU A 65 5.61 15.46 14.23
N GLN A 66 5.40 15.74 12.94
CA GLN A 66 4.05 15.86 12.38
C GLN A 66 3.39 14.51 12.17
N CYS A 67 4.14 13.51 11.69
CA CYS A 67 3.63 12.14 11.52
C CYS A 67 3.21 11.49 12.85
N GLU A 68 4.00 11.70 13.92
CA GLU A 68 3.66 11.26 15.27
C GLU A 68 2.34 11.89 15.77
N ARG A 69 2.19 13.21 15.63
CA ARG A 69 0.96 13.92 16.04
C ARG A 69 -0.26 13.56 15.18
N ALA A 70 -0.05 13.27 13.89
CA ALA A 70 -1.11 12.92 12.97
C ALA A 70 -1.60 11.47 13.14
N CYS A 71 -0.82 10.61 13.81
CA CYS A 71 -1.15 9.21 13.97
C CYS A 71 -2.40 9.04 14.88
N PRO A 72 -3.53 8.53 14.36
CA PRO A 72 -4.74 8.36 15.18
C PRO A 72 -4.58 7.27 16.26
N ALA A 73 -3.73 6.28 16.00
CA ALA A 73 -3.46 5.18 16.92
C ALA A 73 -2.27 5.45 17.88
N GLN A 74 -1.58 6.59 17.72
CA GLN A 74 -0.42 6.98 18.55
C GLN A 74 0.69 5.91 18.64
N VAL A 75 0.94 5.21 17.54
CA VAL A 75 1.92 4.10 17.48
C VAL A 75 3.33 4.52 17.06
N ILE A 76 3.53 5.79 16.70
CA ILE A 76 4.80 6.33 16.22
C ILE A 76 5.50 7.03 17.38
N THR A 77 6.74 6.68 17.66
CA THR A 77 7.58 7.35 18.68
C THR A 77 8.81 7.93 18.02
N ILE A 78 9.04 9.24 18.17
CA ILE A 78 10.17 9.93 17.55
C ILE A 78 10.95 10.71 18.62
N GLU A 79 12.24 10.40 18.74
CA GLU A 79 13.17 11.14 19.61
C GLU A 79 14.20 11.88 18.75
N ARG A 80 14.59 13.08 19.20
CA ARG A 80 15.48 13.96 18.45
C ARG A 80 16.37 14.79 19.36
N HIS A 81 17.60 15.03 18.92
CA HIS A 81 18.52 15.95 19.54
C HIS A 81 18.95 17.06 18.58
N ARG A 82 19.51 18.13 19.14
CA ARG A 82 20.00 19.25 18.35
C ARG A 82 21.31 18.87 17.68
N ASN A 83 21.42 19.12 16.38
CA ASN A 83 22.66 18.86 15.65
C ASN A 83 23.82 19.66 16.31
N PRO A 84 24.91 19.00 16.76
CA PRO A 84 26.03 19.68 17.40
C PRO A 84 26.89 20.49 16.41
N GLU A 85 26.92 20.10 15.13
CA GLU A 85 27.80 20.68 14.09
C GLU A 85 27.09 21.73 13.23
N GLY A 86 25.79 21.95 13.44
CA GLY A 86 25.01 22.79 12.54
C GLY A 86 23.65 23.24 13.06
N LYS A 87 22.80 23.67 12.12
CA LYS A 87 21.39 24.00 12.39
C LYS A 87 20.52 22.78 12.12
N GLY A 88 19.48 22.59 12.93
CA GLY A 88 18.50 21.52 12.77
C GLY A 88 18.53 20.49 13.89
N PHE A 89 17.83 19.39 13.66
CA PHE A 89 17.70 18.25 14.56
C PHE A 89 18.16 16.99 13.84
N LEU A 90 18.74 16.07 14.58
CA LEU A 90 19.06 14.72 14.14
C LEU A 90 18.09 13.73 14.79
N ILE A 91 17.85 12.63 14.10
CA ILE A 91 16.97 11.56 14.54
C ILE A 91 17.73 10.66 15.50
N ASP A 92 17.20 10.47 16.71
CA ASP A 92 17.75 9.51 17.69
C ASP A 92 17.01 8.18 17.59
N ARG A 93 15.70 8.27 17.39
CA ARG A 93 14.80 7.13 17.40
C ARG A 93 13.59 7.43 16.53
N PHE A 94 13.18 6.45 15.75
CA PHE A 94 11.93 6.48 15.00
C PHE A 94 11.37 5.07 14.96
N ASP A 95 10.43 4.81 15.86
CA ASP A 95 9.82 3.50 16.00
C ASP A 95 8.35 3.57 15.62
N ILE A 96 7.85 2.54 14.93
CA ILE A 96 6.43 2.33 14.66
C ILE A 96 6.04 0.96 15.22
N ASP A 97 5.04 0.94 16.10
CA ASP A 97 4.40 -0.31 16.50
C ASP A 97 3.44 -0.80 15.41
N LEU A 98 3.89 -1.74 14.58
CA LEU A 98 3.09 -2.31 13.50
C LEU A 98 1.99 -3.26 14.01
N VAL A 99 2.08 -3.74 15.26
CA VAL A 99 1.03 -4.57 15.86
C VAL A 99 -0.26 -3.77 16.03
N ASN A 100 -0.11 -2.50 16.43
CA ASN A 100 -1.23 -1.60 16.68
C ASN A 100 -1.51 -0.63 15.52
N CYS A 101 -0.65 -0.61 14.50
CA CYS A 101 -0.84 0.23 13.32
C CYS A 101 -2.06 -0.23 12.52
N MET A 102 -2.95 0.71 12.17
CA MET A 102 -4.12 0.44 11.34
C MET A 102 -3.93 0.79 9.86
N TYR A 103 -2.69 1.10 9.44
CA TYR A 103 -2.32 1.38 8.05
C TYR A 103 -3.21 2.42 7.35
N CYS A 104 -3.54 3.52 8.04
CA CYS A 104 -4.41 4.58 7.50
C CYS A 104 -3.69 5.62 6.61
N ALA A 105 -2.36 5.57 6.49
CA ALA A 105 -1.52 6.54 5.78
C ALA A 105 -1.62 8.03 6.21
N ALA A 106 -2.28 8.36 7.32
CA ALA A 106 -2.34 9.75 7.83
C ALA A 106 -0.95 10.36 8.08
N CYS A 107 0.02 9.54 8.51
CA CYS A 107 1.41 9.95 8.71
C CYS A 107 2.12 10.33 7.39
N VAL A 108 1.77 9.67 6.28
CA VAL A 108 2.33 9.91 4.95
C VAL A 108 1.79 11.21 4.38
N GLU A 109 0.50 11.48 4.55
CA GLU A 109 -0.11 12.76 4.15
C GLU A 109 0.43 13.94 4.99
N ALA A 110 0.58 13.73 6.29
CA ALA A 110 1.08 14.75 7.20
C ALA A 110 2.54 15.12 6.91
N CYS A 111 3.37 14.18 6.44
CA CYS A 111 4.79 14.40 6.23
C CYS A 111 5.05 15.52 5.19
N PRO A 112 5.77 16.59 5.54
CA PRO A 112 5.96 17.74 4.65
C PRO A 112 7.01 17.47 3.55
N VAL A 113 7.94 16.55 3.81
CA VAL A 113 9.06 16.21 2.94
C VAL A 113 8.94 14.80 2.33
N SER A 114 7.80 14.13 2.56
CA SER A 114 7.58 12.73 2.15
C SER A 114 8.74 11.80 2.49
N SER A 115 9.21 11.86 3.74
CA SER A 115 10.20 10.91 4.28
C SER A 115 9.56 9.58 4.62
N ILE A 116 8.37 9.59 5.24
CA ILE A 116 7.57 8.39 5.45
C ILE A 116 6.60 8.22 4.29
N VAL A 117 6.62 7.04 3.69
CA VAL A 117 5.90 6.72 2.44
C VAL A 117 5.20 5.38 2.56
N THR A 118 4.26 5.11 1.66
CA THR A 118 3.64 3.79 1.54
C THR A 118 4.33 2.97 0.47
N ILE A 119 4.55 1.69 0.76
CA ILE A 119 5.06 0.70 -0.19
C ILE A 119 4.04 -0.43 -0.35
N GLN A 120 4.13 -1.16 -1.46
CA GLN A 120 3.21 -2.26 -1.82
C GLN A 120 3.70 -3.62 -1.29
N ASP A 121 4.34 -3.59 -0.13
CA ASP A 121 4.86 -4.79 0.51
C ASP A 121 3.90 -5.26 1.60
N PHE A 122 3.09 -6.27 1.27
CA PHE A 122 2.06 -6.79 2.17
C PHE A 122 2.46 -8.10 2.88
N GLU A 123 3.57 -8.73 2.47
CA GLU A 123 3.97 -10.06 2.95
C GLU A 123 4.94 -9.97 4.14
N MET A 124 4.53 -9.28 5.21
CA MET A 124 5.36 -9.01 6.40
C MET A 124 4.96 -9.81 7.64
N SER A 125 4.32 -10.97 7.48
CA SER A 125 3.90 -11.80 8.60
C SER A 125 5.11 -12.37 9.35
N THR A 126 5.12 -12.25 10.68
CA THR A 126 6.17 -12.80 11.57
C THR A 126 5.56 -13.75 12.60
N TYR A 127 6.40 -14.61 13.20
CA TYR A 127 5.96 -15.52 14.28
C TYR A 127 5.89 -14.85 15.66
N ASP A 128 6.72 -13.83 15.88
CA ASP A 128 6.79 -13.09 17.15
C ASP A 128 6.32 -11.64 16.98
N LEU A 129 5.64 -11.14 18.01
CA LEU A 129 5.09 -9.79 18.03
C LEU A 129 6.17 -8.72 18.21
N GLN A 130 7.30 -9.02 18.87
CA GLN A 130 8.35 -8.01 19.06
C GLN A 130 9.02 -7.67 17.73
N THR A 131 9.03 -8.60 16.77
CA THR A 131 9.53 -8.35 15.40
C THR A 131 8.68 -7.34 14.63
N LEU A 132 7.44 -7.08 15.04
CA LEU A 132 6.56 -6.08 14.44
C LEU A 132 6.72 -4.68 15.05
N LYS A 133 7.71 -4.48 15.93
CA LYS A 133 8.15 -3.14 16.31
C LYS A 133 9.19 -2.68 15.30
N ALA A 134 8.74 -1.93 14.31
CA ALA A 134 9.61 -1.41 13.27
C ALA A 134 10.48 -0.29 13.83
N ASP A 135 11.79 -0.52 13.87
CA ASP A 135 12.78 0.52 14.12
C ASP A 135 13.13 1.29 12.84
N ILE A 136 13.96 2.31 12.99
CA ILE A 136 14.39 3.16 11.87
C ILE A 136 15.10 2.35 10.79
N ASP A 137 15.95 1.39 11.18
CA ASP A 137 16.72 0.55 10.26
C ASP A 137 15.80 -0.34 9.43
N PHE A 138 14.79 -0.94 10.05
CA PHE A 138 13.76 -1.71 9.38
C PHE A 138 13.01 -0.84 8.36
N LEU A 139 12.61 0.38 8.73
CA LEU A 139 11.88 1.27 7.83
C LEU A 139 12.71 1.71 6.63
N HIS A 140 14.00 1.93 6.80
CA HIS A 140 14.91 2.20 5.68
C HIS A 140 15.13 0.96 4.80
N GLU A 141 15.24 -0.21 5.41
CA GLU A 141 15.38 -1.46 4.65
C GLU A 141 14.14 -1.74 3.80
N GLN A 142 12.95 -1.47 4.33
CA GLN A 142 11.70 -1.55 3.56
C GLN A 142 11.73 -0.62 2.33
N ALA A 143 12.25 0.61 2.48
CA ALA A 143 12.38 1.53 1.34
C ALA A 143 13.37 1.01 0.29
N ARG A 144 14.50 0.45 0.73
CA ARG A 144 15.52 -0.14 -0.16
C ARG A 144 14.97 -1.37 -0.90
N ARG A 145 14.16 -2.20 -0.25
CA ARG A 145 13.55 -3.41 -0.82
C ARG A 145 12.45 -3.09 -1.83
N ALA A 146 11.56 -2.15 -1.50
CA ALA A 146 10.34 -1.93 -2.26
C ALA A 146 10.58 -1.41 -3.69
N ARG A 147 11.70 -0.68 -3.94
CA ARG A 147 12.03 0.03 -5.20
C ARG A 147 11.00 1.04 -5.70
N GLN A 148 9.75 0.97 -5.26
CA GLN A 148 8.65 1.87 -5.59
C GLN A 148 7.94 2.27 -4.30
N TRP A 149 7.62 3.54 -4.18
CA TRP A 149 6.82 4.05 -3.06
C TRP A 149 5.92 5.19 -3.51
N TYR A 150 4.91 5.46 -2.68
CA TYR A 150 3.91 6.48 -2.93
C TYR A 150 3.81 7.47 -1.77
N SER A 151 3.65 8.75 -2.11
CA SER A 151 3.17 9.77 -1.19
C SER A 151 2.18 10.72 -1.88
N PRO A 152 1.14 11.22 -1.19
CA PRO A 152 0.18 12.14 -1.79
C PRO A 152 0.79 13.43 -2.36
N LYS A 153 1.92 13.90 -1.79
CA LYS A 153 2.56 15.16 -2.18
C LYS A 153 3.51 15.03 -3.37
N PHE A 154 4.21 13.90 -3.50
CA PHE A 154 5.23 13.70 -4.54
C PHE A 154 4.80 12.70 -5.62
N GLY A 155 3.67 12.01 -5.41
CA GLY A 155 3.20 10.96 -6.29
C GLY A 155 3.95 9.65 -6.06
N VAL A 156 4.05 8.85 -7.11
CA VAL A 156 4.83 7.62 -7.14
C VAL A 156 6.25 7.93 -7.55
N GLU A 157 7.21 7.48 -6.74
CA GLU A 157 8.64 7.56 -6.99
C GLU A 157 9.22 6.14 -7.10
N LEU A 158 10.25 5.99 -7.95
CA LEU A 158 10.93 4.74 -8.24
C LEU A 158 12.43 4.91 -7.99
N ARG A 159 13.04 3.89 -7.37
CA ARG A 159 14.49 3.73 -7.32
C ARG A 159 14.94 2.91 -8.52
N THR A 160 15.69 3.53 -9.43
CA THR A 160 16.25 2.88 -10.61
C THR A 160 17.40 1.93 -10.24
N GLU A 161 17.82 1.07 -11.16
CA GLU A 161 18.96 0.16 -10.95
C GLU A 161 20.26 0.93 -10.68
N ASP A 162 20.39 2.14 -11.23
CA ASP A 162 21.50 3.07 -11.00
C ASP A 162 21.46 3.76 -9.63
N GLY A 163 20.43 3.47 -8.80
CA GLY A 163 20.25 4.02 -7.46
C GLY A 163 19.65 5.43 -7.41
N ARG A 164 19.28 6.01 -8.57
CA ARG A 164 18.63 7.33 -8.65
C ARG A 164 17.16 7.25 -8.25
N ILE A 165 16.64 8.34 -7.69
CA ILE A 165 15.22 8.45 -7.34
C ILE A 165 14.53 9.29 -8.41
N GLU A 166 13.68 8.64 -9.21
CA GLU A 166 12.97 9.28 -10.31
C GLU A 166 11.46 9.20 -10.08
N LYS A 167 10.72 10.17 -10.63
CA LYS A 167 9.26 10.10 -10.63
C LYS A 167 8.81 9.00 -11.58
N ALA A 168 7.83 8.21 -11.16
CA ALA A 168 7.26 7.18 -12.01
C ALA A 168 6.60 7.79 -13.27
N PRO A 169 6.59 7.05 -14.39
CA PRO A 169 5.87 7.44 -15.60
C PRO A 169 4.40 7.82 -15.33
N PRO A 170 3.79 8.71 -16.15
CA PRO A 170 2.43 9.19 -15.94
C PRO A 170 1.38 8.08 -15.77
N GLU A 171 1.52 6.97 -16.50
CA GLU A 171 0.63 5.82 -16.43
C GLU A 171 0.61 5.13 -15.05
N MET A 172 1.72 5.18 -14.32
CA MET A 172 1.85 4.62 -12.97
C MET A 172 1.43 5.61 -11.88
N GLN A 173 1.05 6.84 -12.24
CA GLN A 173 0.55 7.80 -11.25
C GLN A 173 -0.94 7.50 -10.94
N PRO A 174 -1.45 7.88 -9.76
CA PRO A 174 -2.85 7.63 -9.37
C PRO A 174 -3.88 8.20 -10.36
N GLY A 175 -3.53 9.28 -11.06
CA GLY A 175 -4.35 9.88 -12.12
C GLY A 175 -4.28 9.17 -13.48
N GLY A 176 -3.22 8.39 -13.74
CA GLY A 176 -3.06 7.60 -14.96
C GLY A 176 -3.98 6.38 -15.02
N LEU A 177 -4.44 5.88 -13.87
CA LEU A 177 -5.43 4.79 -13.82
C LEU A 177 -6.78 5.21 -14.46
N ALA A 178 -7.14 6.50 -14.37
CA ALA A 178 -8.31 7.05 -15.07
C ALA A 178 -8.12 7.08 -16.59
N GLU A 179 -6.88 7.08 -17.09
CA GLU A 179 -6.52 6.99 -18.50
C GLU A 179 -6.56 5.52 -19.00
N LEU A 180 -6.10 4.58 -18.16
CA LEU A 180 -6.13 3.12 -18.42
C LEU A 180 -7.53 2.50 -18.34
N LEU A 181 -8.45 3.14 -17.60
CA LEU A 181 -9.87 2.75 -17.52
C LEU A 181 -10.73 3.40 -18.60
N LYS A 182 -10.16 4.25 -19.47
CA LYS A 182 -10.87 4.71 -20.67
C LYS A 182 -11.05 3.50 -21.61
N PRO A 183 -12.24 3.31 -22.21
CA PRO A 183 -12.41 2.31 -23.25
C PRO A 183 -11.36 2.53 -24.35
N ALA A 184 -10.79 1.47 -24.90
CA ALA A 184 -9.73 1.53 -25.91
C ALA A 184 -10.08 2.38 -27.17
N GLU A 185 -11.35 2.75 -27.37
CA GLU A 185 -11.83 3.64 -28.43
C GLU A 185 -11.55 5.14 -28.19
N GLU A 186 -11.24 5.58 -26.96
CA GLU A 186 -11.05 7.01 -26.62
C GLU A 186 -9.58 7.45 -26.54
N VAL A 187 -8.63 6.53 -26.70
CA VAL A 187 -7.19 6.82 -26.55
C VAL A 187 -6.57 7.36 -27.86
N ASP A 188 -7.26 7.22 -29.00
CA ASP A 188 -6.78 7.56 -30.35
C ASP A 188 -7.55 8.72 -31.04
N SER A 189 -8.32 9.52 -30.29
CA SER A 189 -9.07 10.69 -30.81
C SER A 189 -8.48 12.03 -30.42
#